data_AF-A0A7U9SSY5-F1
#
_entry.id   AF-A0A7U9SSY5-F1
#
_cell.length_a   1.000
_cell.length_b   1.000
_cell.length_c   1.000
_cell.angle_alpha   90.00
_cell.angle_beta   90.00
_cell.angle_gamma   90.00
#
_symmetry.space_group_name_H-M   'P 1'
#
loop_
_entity.id
_entity.type
_entity.pdbx_description
1 polymer ?
#
loop_
_entity_poly.entity_id
_entity_poly.type
_entity_poly.pdbx_seq_one_letter_code
_entity_poly.pdbx_strand_id
1 'polypeptide(L)'
;MIRIDRQLDPLPLYRGRKLARGQKVVAIGSPLGMFNSVSDGIISGFREIDSVDMIQFTAPISHGSSGGALLNMQGEVIGISTAGIDEGQNLNLAVSYEDIRLFVRGFTGMR
;
A
#
# COMPACT_ATOMS: atom_id res chain seq x y z
N MET A 1 8.94 12.40 0.93
CA MET A 1 8.56 12.33 2.37
C MET A 1 8.00 13.68 2.77
N ILE A 2 6.89 13.70 3.51
CA ILE A 2 6.32 14.94 4.07
C ILE A 2 6.37 14.80 5.59
N ARG A 3 6.82 15.85 6.29
CA ARG A 3 6.79 15.93 7.74
C ARG A 3 5.57 16.72 8.17
N ILE A 4 4.76 16.12 9.04
CA ILE A 4 3.63 16.81 9.68
C ILE A 4 4.09 17.19 11.08
N ASP A 5 3.96 18.47 11.44
CA ASP A 5 4.35 18.99 12.77
C ASP A 5 3.25 18.71 13.81
N ARG A 6 2.94 17.42 14.00
CA ARG A 6 1.97 16.90 14.98
C ARG A 6 2.41 15.53 15.48
N GLN A 7 2.09 15.23 16.73
CA GLN A 7 2.21 13.87 17.27
C GLN A 7 0.99 13.05 16.82
N LEU A 8 1.24 11.91 16.20
CA LEU A 8 0.22 11.03 15.62
C LEU A 8 0.54 9.58 15.95
N ASP A 9 -0.49 8.74 15.98
CA ASP A 9 -0.34 7.30 16.07
C ASP A 9 -0.24 6.71 14.65
N PRO A 10 0.94 6.21 14.22
CA PRO A 10 1.11 5.68 12.89
C PRO A 10 0.45 4.31 12.76
N LEU A 11 0.00 3.98 11.55
CA LEU A 11 -0.42 2.61 11.25
C LEU A 11 0.75 1.63 11.45
N PRO A 12 0.49 0.44 12.03
CA PRO A 12 1.53 -0.56 12.18
C PRO A 12 1.99 -1.06 10.81
N LEU A 13 3.30 -1.23 10.64
CA LEU A 13 3.87 -1.84 9.44
C LEU A 13 3.93 -3.36 9.60
N TYR A 14 3.52 -4.09 8.57
CA TYR A 14 3.54 -5.56 8.57
C TYR A 14 4.96 -6.11 8.79
N ARG A 15 5.08 -7.10 9.69
CA ARG A 15 6.35 -7.80 10.00
C ARG A 15 6.19 -9.32 10.06
N GLY A 16 5.07 -9.84 9.57
CA GLY A 16 4.76 -11.25 9.62
C GLY A 16 5.52 -12.09 8.59
N ARG A 17 5.02 -13.31 8.39
CA ARG A 17 5.48 -14.23 7.35
C ARG A 17 5.23 -13.67 5.96
N LYS A 18 5.86 -14.24 4.93
CA LYS A 18 5.60 -13.84 3.54
C LYS A 18 4.11 -13.86 3.22
N LEU A 19 3.66 -12.80 2.57
CA LEU A 19 2.31 -12.69 2.05
C LEU A 19 2.07 -13.71 0.93
N ALA A 20 0.81 -14.04 0.67
CA ALA A 20 0.40 -15.03 -0.30
C ALA A 20 -0.75 -14.49 -1.18
N ARG A 21 -0.79 -14.96 -2.43
CA ARG A 21 -1.92 -14.69 -3.33
C ARG A 21 -3.22 -15.22 -2.71
N GLY A 22 -4.32 -14.51 -2.95
CA GLY A 22 -5.63 -14.81 -2.38
C GLY A 22 -5.88 -14.27 -0.98
N GLN A 23 -4.84 -13.75 -0.29
CA GLN A 23 -5.06 -13.08 1.00
C GLN A 23 -5.90 -11.82 0.81
N LYS A 24 -6.87 -11.64 1.71
CA LYS A 24 -7.74 -10.46 1.75
C LYS A 24 -6.95 -9.21 2.11
N VAL A 25 -7.29 -8.11 1.44
CA VAL A 25 -6.69 -6.79 1.63
C VAL A 25 -7.77 -5.71 1.63
N VAL A 26 -7.43 -4.58 2.23
CA VAL A 26 -8.23 -3.36 2.22
C VAL A 26 -7.38 -2.21 1.71
N ALA A 27 -7.89 -1.40 0.79
CA ALA A 27 -7.25 -0.17 0.34
C ALA A 27 -7.97 1.04 0.94
N ILE A 28 -7.21 2.01 1.44
CA ILE A 28 -7.71 3.28 1.96
C ILE A 28 -7.07 4.43 1.19
N GLY A 29 -7.88 5.34 0.66
CA GLY A 29 -7.40 6.48 -0.13
C GLY A 29 -8.47 7.53 -0.42
N SER A 30 -8.20 8.38 -1.40
CA SER A 30 -9.06 9.50 -1.80
C SER A 30 -9.39 9.46 -3.31
N PRO A 31 -10.05 8.40 -3.81
CA PRO A 31 -10.40 8.27 -5.21
C PRO A 31 -11.24 9.47 -5.68
N LEU A 32 -10.80 10.12 -6.76
CA LEU A 32 -11.45 11.29 -7.35
C LEU A 32 -11.68 12.45 -6.36
N GLY A 33 -10.86 12.55 -5.32
CA GLY A 33 -11.00 13.56 -4.26
C GLY A 33 -12.02 13.20 -3.17
N MET A 34 -12.64 12.02 -3.23
CA MET A 34 -13.54 11.53 -2.19
C MET A 34 -12.72 10.97 -1.03
N PHE A 35 -12.34 11.86 -0.11
CA PHE A 35 -11.49 11.54 1.04
C PHE A 35 -12.04 10.38 1.88
N ASN A 36 -11.12 9.59 2.46
CA ASN A 36 -11.41 8.50 3.39
C ASN A 36 -12.30 7.38 2.80
N SER A 37 -12.10 7.05 1.52
CA SER A 37 -12.77 5.92 0.91
C SER A 37 -12.03 4.61 1.23
N VAL A 38 -12.81 3.54 1.39
CA VAL A 38 -12.32 2.20 1.71
C VAL A 38 -12.85 1.21 0.68
N SER A 39 -11.99 0.31 0.19
CA SER A 39 -12.37 -0.78 -0.71
C SER A 39 -11.67 -2.08 -0.31
N ASP A 40 -12.26 -3.24 -0.62
CA ASP A 40 -11.67 -4.55 -0.33
C ASP A 40 -11.33 -5.34 -1.60
N GLY A 41 -10.41 -6.28 -1.45
CA GLY A 41 -10.00 -7.18 -2.51
C GLY A 41 -9.07 -8.27 -2.01
N ILE A 42 -8.24 -8.79 -2.91
CA ILE A 42 -7.20 -9.77 -2.59
C ILE A 42 -5.85 -9.36 -3.17
N ILE A 43 -4.78 -9.98 -2.65
CA ILE A 43 -3.49 -10.05 -3.35
C ILE A 43 -3.67 -10.96 -4.57
N SER A 44 -3.59 -10.42 -5.78
CA SER A 44 -3.68 -11.17 -7.02
C SER A 44 -2.31 -11.62 -7.53
N GLY A 45 -1.24 -10.95 -7.12
CA GLY A 45 0.11 -11.28 -7.57
C GLY A 45 1.21 -10.50 -6.86
N PHE A 46 2.44 -10.87 -7.22
CA PHE A 46 3.65 -10.14 -6.87
C PHE A 46 4.40 -9.87 -8.17
N ARG A 47 4.94 -8.67 -8.31
CA ARG A 47 5.63 -8.18 -9.52
C ARG A 47 6.89 -7.45 -9.10
N GLU A 48 7.86 -7.43 -9.98
CA GLU A 48 9.00 -6.53 -9.90
C GLU A 48 8.90 -5.58 -11.08
N ILE A 49 8.89 -4.28 -10.82
CA ILE A 49 8.84 -3.23 -11.84
C ILE A 49 9.94 -2.23 -11.53
N ASP A 50 10.85 -2.01 -12.47
CA ASP A 50 12.01 -1.14 -12.30
C ASP A 50 12.82 -1.45 -11.02
N SER A 51 13.01 -2.74 -10.72
CA SER A 51 13.68 -3.25 -9.51
C SER A 51 12.99 -2.92 -8.19
N VAL A 52 11.70 -2.55 -8.21
CA VAL A 52 10.87 -2.31 -7.03
C VAL A 52 9.88 -3.45 -6.85
N ASP A 53 9.79 -3.99 -5.64
CA ASP A 53 8.86 -5.05 -5.31
C ASP A 53 7.44 -4.49 -5.17
N MET A 54 6.52 -5.03 -5.97
CA MET A 54 5.15 -4.58 -6.06
C MET A 54 4.17 -5.69 -5.67
N ILE A 55 3.17 -5.32 -4.88
CA ILE A 55 1.99 -6.13 -4.60
C ILE A 55 0.93 -5.78 -5.63
N GLN A 56 0.51 -6.76 -6.42
CA GLN A 56 -0.66 -6.64 -7.29
C GLN A 56 -1.91 -7.02 -6.50
N PHE A 57 -2.95 -6.18 -6.57
CA PHE A 57 -4.19 -6.39 -5.81
C PHE A 57 -5.44 -6.02 -6.62
N THR A 58 -6.60 -6.47 -6.15
CA THR A 58 -7.89 -6.30 -6.85
C THR A 58 -8.82 -5.27 -6.23
N ALA A 59 -8.50 -4.75 -5.05
CA ALA A 59 -9.36 -3.76 -4.38
C ALA A 59 -9.51 -2.53 -5.29
N PRO A 60 -10.75 -2.08 -5.59
CA PRO A 60 -10.98 -0.94 -6.47
C PRO A 60 -10.24 0.31 -5.99
N ILE A 61 -9.47 0.91 -6.88
CA ILE A 61 -8.86 2.23 -6.70
C ILE A 61 -9.13 3.07 -7.94
N SER A 62 -8.94 4.38 -7.82
CA SER A 62 -9.04 5.31 -8.95
C SER A 62 -8.00 6.42 -8.78
N HIS A 63 -7.87 7.28 -9.79
CA HIS A 63 -7.03 8.47 -9.71
C HIS A 63 -7.28 9.23 -8.38
N GLY A 64 -6.23 9.63 -7.67
CA GLY A 64 -6.32 10.18 -6.31
C GLY A 64 -6.18 9.14 -5.17
N SER A 65 -6.18 7.85 -5.48
CA SER A 65 -5.86 6.79 -4.49
C SER A 65 -4.36 6.54 -4.33
N SER A 66 -3.52 7.08 -5.23
CA SER A 66 -2.06 6.96 -5.16
C SER A 66 -1.52 7.57 -3.87
N GLY A 67 -0.58 6.88 -3.22
CA GLY A 67 -0.07 7.21 -1.88
C GLY A 67 -0.93 6.70 -0.72
N GLY A 68 -2.08 6.08 -1.02
CA GLY A 68 -2.94 5.43 -0.04
C GLY A 68 -2.34 4.15 0.55
N ALA A 69 -2.96 3.66 1.62
CA ALA A 69 -2.48 2.47 2.31
C ALA A 69 -3.18 1.21 1.77
N LEU A 70 -2.40 0.17 1.49
CA LEU A 70 -2.89 -1.20 1.33
C LEU A 70 -2.64 -1.96 2.62
N LEU A 71 -3.72 -2.47 3.22
CA LEU A 71 -3.71 -3.10 4.54
C LEU A 71 -4.06 -4.58 4.45
N ASN A 72 -3.49 -5.38 5.33
CA ASN A 72 -4.03 -6.70 5.64
C ASN A 72 -5.27 -6.58 6.54
N MET A 73 -5.91 -7.72 6.81
CA MET A 73 -7.11 -7.76 7.66
C MET A 73 -6.85 -7.47 9.15
N GLN A 74 -5.60 -7.28 9.56
CA GLN A 74 -5.20 -6.87 10.91
C GLN A 74 -4.97 -5.35 11.01
N GLY A 75 -5.16 -4.60 9.92
CA GLY A 75 -4.91 -3.16 9.88
C GLY A 75 -3.43 -2.79 9.76
N GLU A 76 -2.57 -3.75 9.39
CA GLU A 76 -1.15 -3.52 9.18
C GLU A 76 -0.89 -3.14 7.73
N VAL A 77 -0.03 -2.14 7.52
CA VAL A 77 0.40 -1.69 6.19
C VAL A 77 1.22 -2.80 5.54
N ILE A 78 0.73 -3.31 4.42
CA ILE A 78 1.42 -4.26 3.55
C ILE A 78 1.92 -3.62 2.25
N GLY A 79 1.42 -2.43 1.90
CA GLY A 79 1.94 -1.66 0.78
C GLY A 79 1.39 -0.23 0.70
N ILE A 80 1.96 0.57 -0.18
CA ILE A 80 1.46 1.91 -0.53
C ILE A 80 0.98 1.88 -1.99
N SER A 81 -0.30 2.17 -2.20
CA SER A 81 -0.89 2.15 -3.55
C SER A 81 -0.22 3.17 -4.46
N THR A 82 0.03 2.78 -5.69
CA THR A 82 0.49 3.65 -6.78
C THR A 82 -0.53 3.65 -7.90
N ALA A 83 -0.32 4.50 -8.92
CA ALA A 83 -1.14 4.47 -10.12
C ALA A 83 -1.13 3.06 -10.73
N GLY A 84 -2.32 2.54 -11.05
CA GLY A 84 -2.48 1.25 -11.70
C GLY A 84 -2.10 1.30 -13.18
N ILE A 85 -2.20 0.16 -13.85
CA ILE A 85 -2.08 0.09 -15.31
C ILE A 85 -3.45 0.45 -15.89
N ASP A 86 -3.58 1.62 -16.52
CA ASP A 86 -4.86 2.16 -17.01
C ASP A 86 -5.51 1.27 -18.08
N GLU A 87 -4.71 0.49 -18.83
CA GLU A 87 -5.23 -0.45 -19.84
C GLU A 87 -5.81 -1.76 -19.26
N GLY A 88 -5.64 -2.03 -17.97
CA GLY A 88 -6.05 -3.29 -17.34
C GLY A 88 -6.94 -3.13 -16.12
N GLN A 89 -8.18 -3.63 -16.19
CA GLN A 89 -9.08 -3.65 -15.03
C GLN A 89 -8.52 -4.54 -13.92
N ASN A 90 -8.56 -4.07 -12.66
CA ASN A 90 -8.08 -4.79 -11.48
C ASN A 90 -6.59 -5.15 -11.49
N LEU A 91 -5.77 -4.40 -12.23
CA LEU A 91 -4.30 -4.47 -12.19
C LEU A 91 -3.72 -3.33 -11.35
N ASN A 92 -4.15 -3.29 -10.09
CA ASN A 92 -3.70 -2.28 -9.15
C ASN A 92 -2.38 -2.70 -8.52
N LEU A 93 -1.49 -1.74 -8.30
CA LEU A 93 -0.14 -1.97 -7.79
C LEU A 93 0.11 -1.16 -6.53
N ALA A 94 0.85 -1.75 -5.60
CA ALA A 94 1.33 -1.09 -4.40
C ALA A 94 2.80 -1.43 -4.15
N VAL A 95 3.61 -0.44 -3.80
CA VAL A 95 4.99 -0.66 -3.35
C VAL A 95 4.96 -1.53 -2.10
N SER A 96 5.77 -2.59 -2.08
CA SER A 96 5.77 -3.60 -1.02
C SER A 96 6.22 -3.05 0.32
N TYR A 97 5.67 -3.60 1.42
CA TYR A 97 6.12 -3.34 2.78
C TYR A 97 7.62 -3.58 3.00
N GLU A 98 8.26 -4.41 2.18
CA GLU A 98 9.69 -4.69 2.28
C GLU A 98 10.52 -3.44 1.94
N ASP A 99 10.21 -2.77 0.84
CA ASP A 99 10.83 -1.51 0.42
C ASP A 99 10.48 -0.36 1.36
N ILE A 100 9.21 -0.28 1.78
CA ILE A 100 8.74 0.73 2.74
C ILE A 100 9.51 0.61 4.05
N ARG A 101 9.75 -0.62 4.53
CA ARG A 101 10.51 -0.87 5.77
C ARG A 101 11.95 -0.39 5.65
N LEU A 102 12.60 -0.64 4.52
CA LEU A 102 13.97 -0.17 4.27
C LEU A 102 14.01 1.36 4.26
N PHE A 103 13.06 1.98 3.56
CA PHE A 103 12.92 3.43 3.49
C PHE A 103 12.75 4.05 4.89
N VAL A 104 11.78 3.58 5.68
CA VAL A 104 11.48 4.14 7.02
C VAL A 104 12.63 3.96 8.00
N ARG A 105 13.40 2.86 7.92
CA ARG A 105 14.59 2.65 8.77
C ARG A 105 15.64 3.74 8.59
N GLY A 106 15.82 4.25 7.37
CA GLY A 106 16.75 5.34 7.09
C GLY A 106 16.45 6.65 7.83
N PHE A 107 15.21 6.85 8.28
CA PHE A 107 14.77 8.06 8.99
C PHE A 107 14.53 7.84 10.48
N THR A 108 14.13 6.64 10.87
CA THR A 108 13.85 6.28 12.27
C THR A 108 15.09 5.79 13.02
N GLY A 109 16.17 5.42 12.31
CA GLY A 109 17.47 5.08 12.88
C GLY A 109 18.41 6.26 13.18
N MET A 110 17.96 7.51 12.96
CA MET A 110 18.69 8.74 13.37
C MET A 110 18.20 9.24 14.74
N ARG A 111 18.16 8.34 15.72
CA ARG A 111 18.08 8.66 17.15
C ARG A 111 19.04 7.77 17.91
#